data_AF-A0AA93HJK1-F1
#
_entry.id   AF-A0AA93HJK1-F1
#
_cell.length_a   1.000
_cell.length_b   1.000
_cell.length_c   1.000
_cell.angle_alpha   90.00
_cell.angle_beta   90.00
_cell.angle_gamma   90.00
#
_symmetry.space_group_name_H-M   'P 1'
#
loop_
_entity.id
_entity.type
_entity.pdbx_description
1 polymer ?
#
loop_
_entity_poly.entity_id
_entity_poly.type
_entity_poly.pdbx_seq_one_letter_code
_entity_poly.pdbx_strand_id
1 'polypeptide(L)'
;MARIGPKDTKPELIVRRLLHRMGRRFRLHRRDLPGTPDIVLPGPRKALFVHGCFWHRHPGCRKASTPKTRPAFWTDKFERNVERDSRKESELRAAGYDVLIVWECETRDAGALENKLRTWLAMK
;
A
#
# COMPACT_ATOMS: atom_id res chain seq x y z
N MET A 1 -3.64 -11.74 -20.90
CA MET A 1 -3.22 -11.57 -19.49
C MET A 1 -2.20 -10.46 -19.42
N ALA A 2 -2.52 -9.31 -18.81
CA ALA A 2 -1.61 -8.18 -18.74
C ALA A 2 -0.41 -8.52 -17.84
N ARG A 3 0.81 -8.28 -18.30
CA ARG A 3 2.04 -8.30 -17.48
C ARG A 3 1.92 -7.20 -16.43
N ILE A 4 1.28 -7.51 -15.30
CA ILE A 4 1.34 -6.67 -14.12
C ILE A 4 2.74 -6.87 -13.55
N GLY A 5 3.66 -5.98 -13.93
CA GLY A 5 4.99 -5.95 -13.34
C GLY A 5 4.90 -5.74 -11.83
N PRO A 6 5.86 -6.27 -11.06
CA PRO A 6 5.83 -6.19 -9.59
C PRO A 6 6.16 -4.80 -9.03
N LYS A 7 6.46 -3.81 -9.89
CA LYS A 7 6.93 -2.46 -9.53
C LYS A 7 6.42 -1.42 -10.51
N ASP A 8 6.31 -0.18 -10.06
CA ASP A 8 5.85 0.97 -10.87
C ASP A 8 4.44 0.77 -11.43
N THR A 9 3.60 0.14 -10.61
CA THR A 9 2.20 -0.04 -10.94
C THR A 9 1.52 1.34 -11.04
N LYS A 10 0.52 1.47 -11.92
CA LYS A 10 -0.28 2.72 -12.05
C LYS A 10 -0.69 3.33 -10.69
N PRO A 11 -1.19 2.57 -9.70
CA PRO A 11 -1.49 3.13 -8.37
C PRO A 11 -0.26 3.72 -7.66
N GLU A 12 0.90 3.06 -7.68
CA GLU A 12 2.13 3.62 -7.10
C GLU A 12 2.52 4.94 -7.75
N LEU A 13 2.49 5.02 -9.09
CA LEU A 13 2.85 6.22 -9.82
C LEU A 13 1.94 7.40 -9.46
N ILE A 14 0.64 7.15 -9.24
CA ILE A 14 -0.31 8.18 -8.82
C ILE A 14 0.06 8.71 -7.43
N VAL A 15 0.29 7.83 -6.46
CA VAL A 15 0.68 8.23 -5.10
C VAL A 15 1.99 9.02 -5.11
N ARG A 16 2.99 8.55 -5.87
CA ARG A 16 4.29 9.24 -6.03
C ARG A 16 4.12 10.66 -6.58
N ARG A 17 3.29 10.83 -7.63
CA ARG A 17 3.00 12.14 -8.22
C ARG A 17 2.29 13.07 -7.23
N LEU A 18 1.34 12.56 -6.46
CA LEU A 18 0.64 13.35 -5.44
C LEU A 18 1.61 13.82 -4.34
N LEU A 19 2.43 12.91 -3.80
CA LEU A 19 3.42 13.27 -2.78
C LEU A 19 4.45 14.29 -3.29
N HIS A 20 4.89 14.13 -4.55
CA HIS A 20 5.79 15.09 -5.17
C HIS A 20 5.13 16.46 -5.36
N ARG A 21 3.87 16.51 -5.80
CA ARG A 21 3.08 17.76 -5.91
C ARG A 21 2.92 18.45 -4.55
N MET A 22 2.83 17.69 -3.46
CA MET A 22 2.79 18.21 -2.09
C MET A 22 4.17 18.67 -1.56
N GLY A 23 5.23 18.63 -2.38
CA GLY A 23 6.57 19.04 -1.97
C GLY A 23 7.26 18.08 -0.99
N ARG A 24 6.76 16.84 -0.87
CA ARG A 24 7.34 15.84 0.04
C ARG A 24 8.44 15.05 -0.64
N ARG A 25 9.59 14.97 0.02
CA ARG A 25 10.68 14.06 -0.36
C ARG A 25 10.42 12.69 0.23
N PHE A 26 10.53 11.66 -0.60
CA PHE A 26 10.34 10.27 -0.21
C PHE A 26 11.44 9.38 -0.80
N ARG A 27 11.63 8.23 -0.17
CA ARG A 27 12.46 7.13 -0.66
C ARG A 27 11.55 5.99 -1.09
N LEU A 28 11.94 5.28 -2.15
CA LEU A 28 11.19 4.16 -2.69
C LEU A 28 11.83 2.84 -2.26
N HIS A 29 10.99 1.83 -2.03
CA HIS A 29 11.42 0.43 -1.82
C HIS A 29 12.59 0.27 -0.82
N ARG A 30 12.44 0.84 0.38
CA ARG A 30 13.43 0.76 1.45
C ARG A 30 13.52 -0.66 1.99
N ARG A 31 14.47 -1.44 1.49
CA ARG A 31 14.71 -2.84 1.87
C ARG A 31 15.28 -3.00 3.28
N ASP A 32 15.80 -1.91 3.83
CA ASP A 32 16.27 -1.82 5.22
C ASP A 32 15.13 -1.78 6.23
N LEU A 33 13.87 -1.61 5.78
CA LEU A 33 12.70 -1.60 6.64
C LEU A 33 11.86 -2.87 6.50
N PRO A 34 11.24 -3.33 7.60
CA PRO A 34 10.38 -4.50 7.59
C PRO A 34 9.25 -4.30 6.59
N GLY A 35 9.04 -5.30 5.74
CA GLY A 35 8.01 -5.28 4.72
C GLY A 35 8.33 -4.56 3.42
N THR A 36 9.48 -3.88 3.32
CA THR A 36 9.88 -3.10 2.14
C THR A 36 8.76 -2.17 1.66
N PRO A 37 8.38 -1.16 2.48
CA PRO A 37 7.37 -0.18 2.09
C PRO A 37 7.67 0.46 0.73
N ASP A 38 6.61 0.66 -0.05
CA ASP A 38 6.70 1.21 -1.40
C ASP A 38 7.23 2.64 -1.35
N ILE A 39 6.74 3.43 -0.39
CA ILE A 39 7.12 4.82 -0.20
C ILE A 39 7.41 5.09 1.27
N VAL A 40 8.54 5.73 1.55
CA VAL A 40 8.96 6.10 2.90
C VAL A 40 9.35 7.56 2.96
N LEU A 41 8.80 8.28 3.92
CA LEU A 41 9.18 9.63 4.27
C LEU A 41 10.01 9.58 5.56
N PRO A 42 11.35 9.55 5.47
CA PRO A 42 12.21 9.37 6.64
C PRO A 42 12.15 10.55 7.61
N GLY A 43 11.86 11.76 7.14
CA GLY A 43 11.73 12.95 7.99
C GLY A 43 10.62 12.80 9.04
N PRO A 44 9.34 12.69 8.62
CA PRO A 44 8.22 12.47 9.54
C PRO A 44 8.05 11.00 9.98
N ARG A 45 9.02 10.10 9.69
CA ARG A 45 8.92 8.64 9.92
C ARG A 45 7.59 8.04 9.47
N LYS A 46 7.23 8.30 8.22
CA LYS A 46 5.96 7.87 7.63
C LYS A 46 6.22 6.83 6.54
N ALA A 47 5.54 5.70 6.59
CA ALA A 47 5.67 4.60 5.63
C ALA A 47 4.32 4.34 4.96
N LEU A 48 4.35 4.10 3.65
CA LEU A 48 3.15 3.89 2.84
C LEU A 48 3.29 2.62 2.01
N PHE A 49 2.26 1.79 2.07
CA PHE A 49 2.10 0.60 1.25
C PHE A 49 1.00 0.79 0.21
N VAL A 50 1.25 0.34 -1.01
CA VAL A 50 0.27 0.33 -2.09
C VAL A 50 -0.22 -1.10 -2.28
N HIS A 51 -1.40 -1.39 -1.73
CA HIS A 51 -1.98 -2.72 -1.80
C HIS A 51 -2.90 -2.88 -3.00
N GLY A 52 -2.64 -3.93 -3.79
CA GLY A 52 -3.57 -4.40 -4.79
C GLY A 52 -4.81 -5.00 -4.13
N CYS A 53 -6.00 -4.50 -4.48
CA CYS A 53 -7.27 -4.93 -3.87
C CYS A 53 -7.52 -6.44 -3.99
N PHE A 54 -7.03 -7.06 -5.06
CA PHE A 54 -7.16 -8.49 -5.31
C PHE A 54 -6.25 -9.34 -4.39
N TRP A 55 -4.98 -8.97 -4.24
CA TRP A 55 -3.97 -9.77 -3.53
C TRP A 55 -4.06 -9.67 -2.01
N HIS A 56 -4.43 -8.49 -1.52
CA HIS A 56 -4.52 -8.18 -0.09
C HIS A 56 -5.96 -8.18 0.43
N ARG A 57 -6.94 -8.57 -0.41
CA ARG A 57 -8.35 -8.74 -0.04
C ARG A 57 -8.97 -7.49 0.58
N HIS A 58 -9.01 -6.40 -0.18
CA HIS A 58 -9.63 -5.15 0.29
C HIS A 58 -11.09 -5.38 0.73
N PRO A 59 -11.44 -5.21 2.03
CA PRO A 59 -12.80 -5.39 2.51
C PRO A 59 -13.78 -4.48 1.77
N GLY A 60 -14.91 -5.05 1.33
CA GLY A 60 -15.96 -4.29 0.62
C GLY A 60 -15.64 -3.90 -0.83
N CYS A 61 -14.52 -4.35 -1.40
CA CYS A 61 -14.15 -3.97 -2.77
C CYS A 61 -14.61 -5.00 -3.81
N ARG A 62 -15.34 -4.54 -4.85
CA ARG A 62 -15.72 -5.34 -6.03
C ARG A 62 -14.53 -5.94 -6.81
N LYS A 63 -13.31 -5.43 -6.63
CA LYS A 63 -12.09 -5.97 -7.26
C LYS A 63 -11.45 -7.13 -6.48
N ALA A 64 -11.84 -7.36 -5.24
CA ALA A 64 -11.37 -8.48 -4.42
C ALA A 64 -12.16 -9.77 -4.72
N SER A 65 -12.44 -10.04 -5.99
CA SER A 65 -13.19 -11.22 -6.40
C SER A 65 -12.38 -12.48 -6.15
N THR A 66 -12.97 -13.46 -5.47
CA THR A 66 -12.33 -14.78 -5.28
C THR A 66 -12.39 -15.55 -6.60
N PRO A 67 -11.27 -16.00 -7.18
CA PRO A 67 -11.29 -16.86 -8.34
C PRO A 67 -12.05 -18.15 -8.02
N LYS A 68 -12.95 -18.57 -8.92
CA LYS A 68 -13.69 -19.85 -8.77
C LYS A 68 -12.79 -21.08 -8.88
N THR A 69 -11.58 -20.92 -9.41
CA THR A 69 -10.62 -22.00 -9.66
C THR A 69 -9.65 -22.13 -8.50
N ARG A 70 -9.50 -23.34 -7.92
CA ARG A 70 -8.62 -23.67 -6.78
C ARG A 70 -8.87 -22.79 -5.52
N PRO A 71 -10.10 -22.73 -5.00
CA PRO A 71 -10.45 -21.85 -3.88
C PRO A 71 -9.57 -22.06 -2.65
N ALA A 72 -9.29 -23.31 -2.26
CA ALA A 72 -8.44 -23.61 -1.10
C ALA A 72 -7.01 -23.04 -1.22
N PHE A 73 -6.41 -23.09 -2.41
CA PHE A 73 -5.09 -22.51 -2.66
C PHE A 73 -5.13 -20.98 -2.54
N TRP A 74 -6.18 -20.34 -3.06
CA TRP A 74 -6.32 -18.89 -2.97
C TRP A 74 -6.60 -18.43 -1.55
N THR A 75 -7.45 -19.13 -0.80
CA THR A 75 -7.73 -18.82 0.61
C THR A 75 -6.45 -18.86 1.44
N ASP A 76 -5.71 -19.97 1.43
CA ASP A 76 -4.45 -20.10 2.17
C ASP A 76 -3.43 -19.03 1.74
N LYS A 77 -3.34 -18.74 0.43
CA LYS A 77 -2.46 -17.68 -0.08
C LYS A 77 -2.86 -16.29 0.40
N PHE A 78 -4.16 -15.99 0.43
CA PHE A 78 -4.66 -14.70 0.90
C PHE A 78 -4.46 -14.53 2.40
N GLU A 79 -4.74 -15.56 3.19
CA GLU A 79 -4.53 -15.57 4.64
C GLU A 79 -3.06 -15.31 4.98
N ARG A 80 -2.13 -16.03 4.32
CA ARG A 80 -0.69 -15.80 4.48
C ARG A 80 -0.24 -14.39 4.08
N ASN A 81 -0.87 -13.80 3.07
CA ASN A 81 -0.57 -12.42 2.70
C ASN A 81 -1.03 -11.45 3.79
N VAL A 82 -2.28 -11.56 4.24
CA VAL A 82 -2.86 -10.70 5.28
C VAL A 82 -2.09 -10.82 6.59
N GLU A 83 -1.75 -12.04 7.01
CA GLU A 83 -0.96 -12.28 8.23
C GLU A 83 0.43 -11.62 8.11
N ARG A 84 1.08 -11.79 6.96
CA ARG A 84 2.38 -11.17 6.69
C ARG A 84 2.29 -9.65 6.69
N ASP A 85 1.26 -9.07 6.11
CA ASP A 85 1.09 -7.61 6.06
C ASP A 85 0.84 -7.05 7.46
N SER A 86 -0.04 -7.67 8.24
CA SER A 86 -0.28 -7.31 9.64
C SER A 86 1.00 -7.34 10.47
N ARG A 87 1.82 -8.40 10.30
CA ARG A 87 3.12 -8.50 10.96
C ARG A 87 4.06 -7.35 10.57
N LYS A 88 4.18 -7.05 9.27
CA LYS A 88 5.03 -5.97 8.77
C LYS A 88 4.58 -4.60 9.26
N GLU A 89 3.27 -4.34 9.28
CA GLU A 89 2.71 -3.11 9.84
C GLU A 89 3.08 -2.95 11.31
N SER A 90 2.94 -4.02 12.10
CA SER A 90 3.32 -4.02 13.51
C SER A 90 4.82 -3.79 13.71
N GLU A 91 5.68 -4.43 12.93
CA GLU A 91 7.13 -4.23 12.98
C GLU A 91 7.53 -2.79 12.61
N LEU A 92 6.89 -2.19 11.60
CA LEU A 92 7.12 -0.78 11.23
C LEU A 92 6.63 0.19 12.30
N ARG A 93 5.43 -0.04 12.85
CA ARG A 93 4.89 0.78 13.95
C ARG A 93 5.78 0.68 15.19
N ALA A 94 6.28 -0.51 15.52
CA ALA A 94 7.24 -0.72 16.60
C ALA A 94 8.58 -0.01 16.34
N ALA A 95 9.01 0.10 15.08
CA ALA A 95 10.17 0.90 14.68
C ALA A 95 9.90 2.43 14.72
N GLY A 96 8.72 2.86 15.16
CA GLY A 96 8.33 4.26 15.27
C GLY A 96 7.93 4.90 13.95
N TYR A 97 7.52 4.08 12.97
CA TYR A 97 6.94 4.57 11.72
C TYR A 97 5.43 4.56 11.79
N ASP A 98 4.83 5.66 11.35
CA ASP A 98 3.41 5.72 11.09
C ASP A 98 3.12 5.09 9.71
N VAL A 99 2.18 4.13 9.66
CA VAL A 99 1.97 3.27 8.48
C VAL A 99 0.61 3.54 7.85
N LEU A 100 0.60 3.88 6.57
CA LEU A 100 -0.61 4.05 5.77
C LEU A 100 -0.70 3.02 4.65
N ILE A 101 -1.85 2.37 4.54
CA ILE A 101 -2.17 1.51 3.41
C ILE A 101 -3.06 2.28 2.43
N VAL A 102 -2.61 2.36 1.18
CA VAL A 102 -3.37 2.89 0.05
C VAL A 102 -3.76 1.74 -0.86
N TRP A 103 -5.05 1.60 -1.11
CA TRP A 103 -5.56 0.56 -1.99
C TRP A 103 -5.59 1.02 -3.44
N GLU A 104 -5.34 0.11 -4.39
CA GLU A 104 -5.41 0.40 -5.83
C GLU A 104 -6.77 1.01 -6.25
N CYS A 105 -7.87 0.63 -5.60
CA CYS A 105 -9.17 1.24 -5.90
C CYS A 105 -9.25 2.71 -5.48
N GLU A 106 -8.56 3.11 -4.42
CA GLU A 106 -8.52 4.50 -3.95
C GLU A 106 -7.73 5.39 -4.91
N THR A 107 -6.73 4.84 -5.61
CA THR A 107 -5.98 5.62 -6.61
C THR A 107 -6.80 5.99 -7.85
N ARG A 108 -8.03 5.49 -7.99
CA ARG A 108 -8.96 5.94 -9.04
C ARG A 108 -9.53 7.33 -8.76
N ASP A 109 -9.68 7.69 -7.49
CA ASP A 109 -10.11 9.02 -7.06
C ASP A 109 -8.90 9.77 -6.52
N ALA A 110 -8.21 10.48 -7.42
CA ALA A 110 -7.03 11.23 -7.06
C ALA A 110 -7.33 12.35 -6.04
N GLY A 111 -8.54 12.94 -6.06
CA GLY A 111 -8.90 14.02 -5.14
C GLY A 111 -9.11 13.51 -3.71
N ALA A 112 -9.87 12.43 -3.55
CA ALA A 112 -10.06 11.78 -2.26
C ALA A 112 -8.71 11.25 -1.70
N LEU A 113 -7.90 10.63 -2.56
CA LEU A 113 -6.57 10.16 -2.18
C LEU A 113 -5.66 11.32 -1.77
N GLU A 114 -5.67 12.44 -2.49
CA GLU A 114 -4.89 13.62 -2.15
C GLU A 114 -5.24 14.14 -0.76
N ASN A 115 -6.53 14.27 -0.44
CA ASN A 115 -6.99 14.70 0.87
C ASN A 115 -6.58 13.72 1.98
N LYS A 116 -6.74 12.41 1.75
CA LYS A 116 -6.30 11.37 2.70
C LYS A 116 -4.81 11.48 3.01
N LEU A 117 -3.98 11.63 1.97
CA LEU A 117 -2.53 11.80 2.12
C LEU A 117 -2.18 13.09 2.85
N ARG A 118 -2.86 14.21 2.56
CA ARG A 118 -2.63 15.48 3.26
C ARG A 118 -2.95 15.37 4.75
N THR A 119 -4.12 14.83 5.10
CA THR A 119 -4.51 14.63 6.50
C THR A 119 -3.51 13.75 7.23
N TRP A 120 -3.15 12.62 6.62
CA TRP A 120 -2.17 11.71 7.20
C TRP A 120 -0.79 12.35 7.38
N LEU A 121 -0.33 13.15 6.42
CA LEU A 121 0.94 13.89 6.52
C LEU A 121 0.90 15.03 7.55
N ALA A 122 -0.29 15.57 7.86
CA ALA A 122 -0.49 16.62 8.84
C ALA A 122 -0.61 16.08 10.28
N MET A 123 -1.00 14.81 10.45
CA MET A 123 -1.01 14.14 11.75
C MET A 123 0.43 13.92 12.24
N LYS A 124 0.71 14.51 13.42
CA LYS A 124 2.01 14.51 14.11
C LYS A 124 2.22 13.22 14.88
#